data_AF-A0A1H3SHF7-F1
#
_entry.id   AF-A0A1H3SHF7-F1
#
_cell.length_a   1.000
_cell.length_b   1.000
_cell.length_c   1.000
_cell.angle_alpha   90.00
_cell.angle_beta   90.00
_cell.angle_gamma   90.00
#
_symmetry.space_group_name_H-M   'P 1'
#
loop_
_entity.id
_entity.type
_entity.pdbx_description
1 polymer ?
#
loop_
_entity_poly.entity_id
_entity_poly.type
_entity_poly.pdbx_seq_one_letter_code
_entity_poly.pdbx_strand_id
1 'polypeptide(L)'
;MAQNRLSPSSLIAALATVAALALPGMASAAYWHPANNEAGVIVHPEHSQSEKTRAQVKAEVQAAAQQGLLSYGEANAFPSQPNAGPGKTREQVVMELVNESPAERDARLRLYNGYGG
;
A
#
# COMPACT_ATOMS: atom_id res chain seq x y z
N MET A 1 15.10 24.73 60.70
CA MET A 1 13.85 24.68 59.91
C MET A 1 14.10 25.42 58.60
N ALA A 2 14.53 24.71 57.55
CA ALA A 2 14.88 25.32 56.26
C ALA A 2 13.60 25.44 55.41
N GLN A 3 13.18 26.67 55.12
CA GLN A 3 12.03 26.93 54.26
C GLN A 3 12.47 26.78 52.80
N ASN A 4 12.01 25.71 52.14
CA ASN A 4 12.29 25.44 50.75
C ASN A 4 11.50 26.43 49.88
N ARG A 5 12.12 27.53 49.47
CA ARG A 5 11.48 28.56 48.63
C ARG A 5 11.50 28.09 47.18
N LEU A 6 10.35 27.70 46.65
CA LEU A 6 10.15 27.40 45.24
C LEU A 6 10.43 28.66 44.41
N SER A 7 11.38 28.59 43.47
CA SER A 7 11.73 29.69 42.59
C SER A 7 10.67 29.88 41.50
N PRO A 8 10.48 31.11 40.98
CA PRO A 8 9.52 31.38 39.90
C PRO A 8 9.81 30.54 38.64
N SER A 9 11.08 30.22 38.38
CA SER A 9 11.49 29.33 37.29
C SER A 9 11.00 27.88 37.49
N SER A 10 10.95 27.37 38.73
CA SER A 10 10.36 26.06 39.02
C SER A 10 8.84 26.03 38.84
N LEU A 11 8.15 27.15 39.08
CA LEU A 11 6.71 27.25 38.84
C LEU A 11 6.38 27.27 37.34
N ILE A 12 7.17 27.97 36.52
CA ILE A 12 6.99 28.01 35.06
C ILE A 12 7.29 26.63 34.44
N ALA A 13 8.37 25.97 34.88
CA ALA A 13 8.70 24.62 34.41
C ALA A 13 7.60 23.61 34.74
N ALA A 14 6.98 23.70 35.92
CA ALA A 14 5.86 22.85 36.32
C ALA A 14 4.58 23.12 35.51
N LEU A 15 4.32 24.38 35.12
CA LEU A 15 3.18 24.72 34.25
C LEU A 15 3.35 24.19 32.83
N ALA A 16 4.56 24.24 32.27
CA ALA A 16 4.86 23.74 30.93
C ALA A 16 4.72 22.21 30.83
N THR A 17 5.13 21.47 31.87
CA THR A 17 4.99 20.01 31.89
C THR A 17 3.52 19.57 32.01
N VAL A 18 2.70 20.27 32.81
CA VAL A 18 1.26 20.01 32.91
C VAL A 18 0.54 20.27 31.58
N ALA A 19 0.89 21.33 30.86
CA ALA A 19 0.29 21.64 29.56
C ALA A 19 0.62 20.58 28.49
N ALA A 20 1.85 20.05 28.48
CA ALA A 20 2.25 19.01 27.53
C ALA A 20 1.61 17.64 27.82
N LEU A 21 1.39 17.31 29.11
CA LEU A 21 0.70 16.08 29.53
C LEU A 21 -0.82 16.12 29.29
N ALA A 22 -1.40 17.31 29.07
CA ALA A 22 -2.81 17.48 28.74
C ALA A 22 -3.14 17.23 27.25
N LEU A 23 -2.14 17.07 26.38
CA LEU A 23 -2.33 16.68 24.98
C LEU A 23 -2.05 15.17 24.80
N PRO A 24 -2.95 14.31 25.28
CA PRO A 24 -3.56 13.39 24.34
C PRO A 24 -5.04 13.15 24.67
N GLY A 25 -5.89 13.90 23.96
CA GLY A 25 -7.30 13.60 23.81
C GLY A 25 -7.66 13.72 22.34
N MET A 26 -6.98 12.98 21.47
CA MET A 26 -7.44 12.81 20.09
C MET A 26 -8.81 12.13 20.19
N ALA A 27 -9.89 12.90 20.14
CA ALA A 27 -11.23 12.35 20.01
C ALA A 27 -11.20 11.45 18.77
N SER A 28 -11.34 10.14 18.99
CA SER A 28 -11.35 9.17 17.91
C SER A 28 -12.62 9.40 17.11
N ALA A 29 -12.51 10.04 15.94
CA ALA A 29 -13.56 10.04 14.93
C ALA A 29 -13.58 8.69 14.20
N ALA A 30 -13.55 7.59 14.96
CA ALA A 30 -13.72 6.27 14.38
C ALA A 30 -15.17 6.13 13.90
N TYR A 31 -15.34 5.53 12.73
CA TYR A 31 -16.66 5.17 12.21
C TYR A 31 -17.39 4.16 13.12
N TRP A 32 -16.64 3.36 13.88
CA TRP A 32 -17.13 2.35 14.80
C TRP A 32 -16.72 2.66 16.24
N HIS A 33 -17.68 2.63 17.17
CA HIS A 33 -17.46 2.81 18.61
C HIS A 33 -17.99 1.61 19.38
N PRO A 34 -17.36 1.17 20.48
CA PRO A 34 -17.90 0.10 21.31
C PRO A 34 -19.28 0.48 21.87
N ALA A 35 -20.25 -0.42 21.74
CA ALA A 35 -21.56 -0.29 22.36
C ALA A 35 -21.61 -1.11 23.65
N ASN A 36 -22.24 -0.57 24.70
CA ASN A 36 -22.57 -1.35 25.90
C ASN A 36 -23.95 -2.04 25.76
N ASN A 37 -24.09 -2.85 24.71
CA ASN A 37 -25.28 -3.65 24.42
C ASN A 37 -24.88 -4.89 23.60
N GLU A 38 -25.84 -5.79 23.31
CA GLU A 38 -25.59 -7.04 22.59
C GLU A 38 -25.07 -6.84 21.15
N ALA A 39 -25.33 -5.68 20.54
CA ALA A 39 -24.81 -5.36 19.21
C ALA A 39 -23.31 -5.03 19.23
N GLY A 40 -22.74 -4.67 20.40
CA GLY A 40 -21.30 -4.48 20.63
C GLY A 40 -20.65 -3.28 19.94
N VAL A 41 -21.31 -2.68 18.94
CA VAL A 41 -20.79 -1.55 18.16
C VAL A 41 -21.89 -0.54 17.82
N ILE A 42 -21.55 0.75 17.90
CA ILE A 42 -22.34 1.88 17.41
C ILE A 42 -21.62 2.48 16.21
N VAL A 43 -22.37 2.71 15.12
CA VAL A 43 -21.86 3.38 13.92
C VAL A 43 -22.10 4.87 14.02
N HIS A 44 -21.08 5.65 13.69
CA HIS A 44 -21.13 7.11 13.58
C HIS A 44 -20.80 7.52 12.14
N PRO A 45 -21.80 7.54 11.23
CA PRO A 45 -21.59 7.85 9.81
C PRO A 45 -20.97 9.23 9.57
N GLU A 46 -21.22 10.19 10.46
CA GLU A 46 -20.65 11.54 10.46
C GLU A 46 -19.12 11.55 10.56
N HIS A 47 -18.52 10.48 11.10
CA HIS A 47 -17.08 10.30 11.17
C HIS A 47 -16.47 9.75 9.88
N SER A 48 -17.28 9.25 8.94
CA SER A 48 -16.81 8.80 7.63
C SER A 48 -16.73 9.97 6.65
N GLN A 49 -15.75 10.84 6.87
CA GLN A 49 -15.42 11.91 5.92
C GLN A 49 -14.46 11.38 4.86
N SER A 50 -14.93 11.28 3.62
CA SER A 50 -14.09 10.91 2.48
C SER A 50 -13.56 12.15 1.79
N GLU A 51 -12.24 12.31 1.70
CA GLU A 51 -11.61 13.42 0.96
C GLU A 51 -11.62 13.20 -0.56
N LYS A 52 -11.82 11.94 -1.00
CA LYS A 52 -11.82 11.55 -2.41
C LYS A 52 -13.20 11.11 -2.86
N THR A 53 -13.57 11.57 -4.05
CA THR A 53 -14.75 11.05 -4.77
C THR A 53 -14.53 9.60 -5.22
N ARG A 54 -15.62 8.85 -5.41
CA ARG A 54 -15.56 7.50 -5.98
C ARG A 54 -14.82 7.46 -7.33
N ALA A 55 -14.97 8.50 -8.16
CA ALA A 55 -14.30 8.59 -9.45
C ALA A 55 -12.77 8.69 -9.30
N GLN A 56 -12.29 9.53 -8.37
CA GLN A 56 -10.86 9.67 -8.07
C GLN A 56 -10.26 8.37 -7.54
N VAL A 57 -10.96 7.69 -6.62
CA VAL A 57 -10.50 6.39 -6.10
C VAL A 57 -10.36 5.38 -7.24
N LYS A 58 -11.33 5.31 -8.16
CA LYS A 58 -11.25 4.40 -9.32
C LYS A 58 -10.06 4.73 -10.23
N ALA A 59 -9.82 6.01 -10.49
CA ALA A 59 -8.70 6.43 -11.32
C ALA A 59 -7.34 6.07 -10.68
N GLU A 60 -7.19 6.30 -9.38
CA GLU A 60 -5.98 5.96 -8.61
C GLU A 60 -5.72 4.45 -8.58
N VAL A 61 -6.77 3.64 -8.35
CA VAL A 61 -6.66 2.18 -8.37
C VAL A 61 -6.26 1.68 -9.77
N GLN A 62 -6.83 2.25 -10.84
CA GLN A 62 -6.45 1.88 -12.20
C GLN A 62 -4.99 2.22 -12.50
N ALA A 63 -4.51 3.38 -12.08
CA ALA A 63 -3.11 3.77 -12.23
C ALA A 63 -2.17 2.84 -11.45
N ALA A 64 -2.51 2.52 -10.19
CA ALA A 64 -1.74 1.59 -9.36
C ALA A 64 -1.70 0.17 -9.97
N ALA A 65 -2.80 -0.28 -10.59
CA ALA A 65 -2.85 -1.56 -11.29
C ALA A 65 -1.88 -1.59 -12.48
N GLN A 66 -1.86 -0.54 -13.30
CA GLN A 66 -0.95 -0.42 -14.45
C GLN A 66 0.53 -0.37 -14.04
N GLN A 67 0.81 0.19 -12.87
CA GLN A 67 2.14 0.28 -12.28
C GLN A 67 2.55 -0.99 -11.51
N GLY A 68 1.67 -1.98 -11.38
CA GLY A 68 1.94 -3.20 -10.63
C GLY A 68 2.07 -3.00 -9.11
N LEU A 69 1.49 -1.91 -8.59
CA LEU A 69 1.58 -1.54 -7.16
C LEU A 69 0.49 -2.19 -6.29
N LEU A 70 -0.46 -2.90 -6.90
CA LEU A 70 -1.54 -3.56 -6.17
C LEU A 70 -1.08 -4.89 -5.59
N SER A 71 -1.41 -5.10 -4.32
CA SER A 71 -1.23 -6.36 -3.60
C SER A 71 -2.56 -7.12 -3.59
N TYR A 72 -2.56 -8.38 -4.04
CA TYR A 72 -3.76 -9.23 -4.10
C TYR A 72 -3.74 -10.37 -3.04
N GLY A 73 -2.97 -10.20 -1.96
CA GLY A 73 -2.83 -11.20 -0.89
C GLY A 73 -1.66 -12.16 -1.14
N GLU A 74 -1.80 -13.44 -0.79
CA GLU A 74 -0.72 -14.44 -0.91
C GLU A 74 -0.25 -14.70 -2.35
N ALA A 75 -1.02 -14.28 -3.36
CA ALA A 75 -0.66 -14.33 -4.78
C ALA A 75 0.48 -13.37 -5.18
N ASN A 76 0.95 -12.51 -4.27
CA ASN A 76 2.12 -11.64 -4.50
C ASN A 76 3.46 -12.39 -4.63
N ALA A 77 3.47 -13.72 -4.59
CA ALA A 77 4.67 -14.53 -4.82
C ALA A 77 5.33 -14.29 -6.19
N PHE A 78 4.59 -13.69 -7.13
CA PHE A 78 5.14 -13.22 -8.39
C PHE A 78 5.06 -11.70 -8.42
N PRO A 79 6.20 -10.98 -8.45
CA PRO A 79 6.18 -9.54 -8.62
C PRO A 79 5.43 -9.23 -9.92
N SER A 80 4.43 -8.34 -9.83
CA SER A 80 3.74 -7.81 -11.01
C SER A 80 4.82 -7.31 -11.96
N GLN A 81 4.98 -7.97 -13.10
CA GLN A 81 5.96 -7.55 -14.09
C GLN A 81 5.51 -6.17 -14.60
N PRO A 82 6.42 -5.18 -14.67
CA PRO A 82 6.11 -3.92 -15.32
C PRO A 82 5.52 -4.20 -16.70
N ASN A 83 4.53 -3.42 -17.12
CA ASN A 83 4.01 -3.53 -18.47
C ASN A 83 5.15 -3.25 -19.46
N ALA A 84 5.65 -4.30 -20.13
CA ALA A 84 6.77 -4.22 -21.06
C ALA A 84 6.40 -3.56 -22.41
N GLY A 85 5.24 -2.91 -22.47
CA GLY A 85 4.64 -2.41 -23.70
C GLY A 85 3.84 -3.50 -24.43
N PRO A 86 3.28 -3.17 -25.61
CA PRO A 86 2.59 -4.16 -26.42
C PRO A 86 3.55 -5.29 -26.78
N GLY A 87 3.19 -6.52 -26.41
CA GLY A 87 3.94 -7.71 -26.81
C GLY A 87 3.97 -7.90 -28.33
N LYS A 88 4.82 -8.80 -28.80
CA LYS A 88 4.87 -9.16 -30.23
C LYS A 88 3.51 -9.67 -30.70
N THR A 89 3.05 -9.24 -31.87
CA THR A 89 1.86 -9.84 -32.50
C THR A 89 2.17 -11.26 -32.95
N ARG A 90 1.13 -12.06 -33.18
CA ARG A 90 1.29 -13.42 -33.71
C ARG A 90 2.06 -13.40 -35.03
N GLU A 91 1.77 -12.43 -35.90
CA GLU A 91 2.42 -12.27 -37.21
C GLU A 91 3.92 -11.98 -37.04
N GLN A 92 4.29 -11.12 -36.09
CA GLN A 92 5.69 -10.82 -35.79
C GLN A 92 6.43 -12.05 -35.27
N VAL A 93 5.82 -12.83 -34.37
CA VAL A 93 6.40 -14.07 -33.85
C VAL A 93 6.58 -15.10 -34.97
N VAL A 94 5.58 -15.27 -35.83
CA VAL A 94 5.67 -16.19 -36.98
C VAL A 94 6.77 -15.75 -37.94
N MET A 95 6.88 -14.45 -38.24
CA MET A 95 7.91 -13.92 -39.12
C MET A 95 9.32 -14.16 -38.57
N GLU A 96 9.52 -13.99 -37.27
CA GLU A 96 10.79 -14.28 -36.59
C GLU A 96 11.13 -15.79 -36.66
N LEU A 97 10.15 -16.67 -36.40
CA LEU A 97 10.36 -18.12 -36.50
C LEU A 97 10.59 -18.60 -37.94
N VAL A 98 10.03 -17.94 -38.94
CA VAL A 98 10.26 -18.26 -40.35
C VAL A 98 11.64 -17.76 -40.79
N ASN A 99 12.04 -16.56 -40.35
CA ASN A 99 13.31 -15.95 -40.72
C ASN A 99 14.51 -16.39 -39.86
N GLU A 100 14.30 -17.20 -38.82
CA GLU A 100 15.39 -17.73 -37.99
C GLU A 100 16.38 -18.53 -38.85
N SER A 101 17.68 -18.28 -38.64
CA SER A 101 18.73 -19.01 -39.36
C SER A 101 18.78 -20.48 -38.93
N PRO A 102 19.34 -21.39 -39.76
CA PRO A 102 19.51 -22.79 -39.37
C PRO A 102 20.30 -22.98 -38.06
N ALA A 103 21.31 -22.15 -37.81
CA ALA A 103 22.13 -22.21 -36.60
C ALA A 103 21.35 -21.77 -35.35
N GLU A 104 20.56 -20.69 -35.44
CA GLU A 104 19.70 -20.22 -34.34
C GLU A 104 18.59 -21.23 -34.02
N ARG A 105 17.99 -21.82 -35.07
CA ARG A 105 17.00 -22.89 -34.92
C ARG A 105 17.58 -24.11 -34.21
N ASP A 106 18.77 -24.55 -34.60
CA ASP A 106 19.44 -25.69 -33.95
C ASP A 106 19.78 -25.39 -32.49
N ALA A 107 20.31 -24.20 -32.19
CA ALA A 107 20.56 -23.76 -30.82
C ALA A 107 19.28 -23.75 -29.97
N ARG A 108 18.16 -23.26 -30.52
CA ARG A 108 16.85 -23.28 -29.87
C ARG A 108 16.39 -24.71 -29.59
N LEU A 109 16.45 -25.60 -30.59
CA LEU A 109 16.03 -27.00 -30.43
C LEU A 109 16.88 -27.75 -29.40
N ARG A 110 18.18 -27.48 -29.31
CA ARG A 110 19.05 -28.05 -28.26
C ARG A 110 18.67 -27.59 -26.86
N LEU A 111 18.30 -26.32 -26.68
CA LEU A 111 17.78 -25.83 -25.40
C LEU A 111 16.49 -26.56 -25.01
N TYR A 112 15.55 -26.74 -25.95
CA TYR A 112 14.30 -27.45 -25.66
C TYR A 112 14.50 -28.95 -25.40
N ASN A 113 15.43 -29.61 -26.10
CA ASN A 113 15.73 -31.02 -25.91
C ASN A 113 16.64 -31.32 -24.71
N GLY A 114 17.41 -30.34 -24.22
CA GLY A 114 18.36 -30.51 -23.12
C GLY A 114 17.75 -30.51 -21.71
N TYR A 115 16.48 -30.11 -21.55
CA TYR A 115 15.76 -30.06 -20.28
C TYR A 115 14.84 -31.28 -20.03
N GLY A 116 15.01 -32.36 -20.81
CA GLY A 116 14.16 -33.56 -20.76
C GLY A 116 14.93 -34.88 -20.65
N GLY A 117 16.00 -34.92 -19.86
CA GLY A 117 16.76 -36.13 -19.51
C GLY A 117 16.76 -36.39 -18.02
#